data_AF-A0A9P6C571-F1
#
_entry.id   AF-A0A9P6C571-F1
#
_cell.length_a   1.000
_cell.length_b   1.000
_cell.length_c   1.000
_cell.angle_alpha   90.00
_cell.angle_beta   90.00
_cell.angle_gamma   90.00
#
_symmetry.space_group_name_H-M   'P 1'
#
loop_
_entity.id
_entity.type
_entity.pdbx_description
1 polymer ?
#
loop_
_entity_poly.entity_id
_entity_poly.type
_entity_poly.pdbx_seq_one_letter_code
_entity_poly.pdbx_strand_id
1 'polypeptide(L)'
;MQLKRTPFYILALFTAGLQSLFGFFASFIDGRSSLLYVFGKVAGSLSIVTWVWIGLLLRFNNKSLSTHALTRSLAHFTSFVILSLIWLAIGIMLATQAVHECSTKTLWCTAASFSTALAFLTSTFSEIAALLIWLGSKRTGAGLSVNVAQINCRMLDYDA
;
A
#
# COMPACT_ATOMS: atom_id res chain seq x y z
N MET A 1 -17.93 -16.26 -5.44
CA MET A 1 -17.72 -14.85 -5.00
C MET A 1 -16.50 -14.29 -5.73
N GLN A 2 -16.69 -13.25 -6.56
CA GLN A 2 -15.60 -12.66 -7.35
C GLN A 2 -14.59 -11.92 -6.44
N LEU A 3 -13.34 -12.38 -6.37
CA LEU A 3 -12.27 -11.71 -5.63
C LEU A 3 -11.82 -10.45 -6.39
N LYS A 4 -12.46 -9.32 -6.13
CA LYS A 4 -12.08 -8.02 -6.73
C LYS A 4 -10.91 -7.39 -5.96
N ARG A 5 -9.70 -7.52 -6.49
CA ARG A 5 -8.46 -6.95 -5.93
C ARG A 5 -8.24 -5.47 -6.25
N THR A 6 -8.75 -4.98 -7.38
CA THR A 6 -8.55 -3.59 -7.87
C THR A 6 -8.96 -2.52 -6.86
N PRO A 7 -10.06 -2.65 -6.09
CA PRO A 7 -10.42 -1.67 -5.06
C PRO A 7 -9.30 -1.48 -4.03
N PHE A 8 -8.64 -2.55 -3.60
CA PHE A 8 -7.56 -2.47 -2.61
C PHE A 8 -6.29 -1.84 -3.18
N TYR A 9 -6.01 -2.03 -4.47
CA TYR A 9 -4.92 -1.30 -5.14
C TYR A 9 -5.22 0.20 -5.15
N ILE A 10 -6.46 0.58 -5.48
CA ILE A 10 -6.87 1.99 -5.51
C ILE A 10 -6.85 2.60 -4.11
N LEU A 11 -7.33 1.90 -3.09
CA LEU A 11 -7.30 2.37 -1.70
C LEU A 11 -5.87 2.52 -1.17
N ALA A 12 -4.98 1.57 -1.46
CA ALA A 12 -3.55 1.67 -1.14
C ALA A 12 -2.89 2.84 -1.88
N LEU A 13 -3.20 3.03 -3.16
CA LEU A 13 -2.72 4.16 -3.96
C LEU A 13 -3.21 5.50 -3.38
N PHE A 14 -4.49 5.58 -3.03
CA PHE A 14 -5.12 6.79 -2.50
C PHE A 14 -4.53 7.17 -1.13
N THR A 15 -4.38 6.20 -0.23
CA THR A 15 -3.76 6.43 1.08
C THR A 15 -2.30 6.83 0.97
N ALA A 16 -1.52 6.20 0.07
CA ALA A 16 -0.16 6.65 -0.25
C ALA A 16 -0.14 8.06 -0.87
N GLY A 17 -1.12 8.42 -1.69
CA GLY A 17 -1.27 9.78 -2.20
C GLY A 17 -1.48 10.80 -1.07
N LEU A 18 -2.44 10.56 -0.17
CA LEU A 18 -2.67 11.43 0.99
C LEU A 18 -1.46 11.48 1.92
N GLN A 19 -0.79 10.35 2.12
CA GLN A 19 0.40 10.26 2.97
C GLN A 19 1.58 11.09 2.40
N SER A 20 1.66 11.29 1.08
CA SER A 20 2.65 12.21 0.51
C SER A 20 2.40 13.65 0.95
N LEU A 21 1.14 14.10 1.05
CA LEU A 21 0.78 15.44 1.51
C LEU A 21 1.12 15.60 3.00
N PHE A 22 0.59 14.69 3.84
CA PHE A 22 0.78 14.78 5.29
C PHE A 22 2.22 14.48 5.73
N GLY A 23 2.90 13.54 5.09
CA GLY A 23 4.31 13.23 5.33
C GLY A 23 5.23 14.38 4.91
N PHE A 24 4.93 15.03 3.77
CA PHE A 24 5.64 16.24 3.36
C PHE A 24 5.41 17.37 4.36
N PHE A 25 4.17 17.68 4.76
CA PHE A 25 3.93 18.70 5.79
C PHE A 25 4.63 18.37 7.12
N ALA A 26 4.57 17.13 7.58
CA ALA A 26 5.29 16.63 8.76
C ALA A 26 6.81 16.90 8.68
N SER A 27 7.37 16.89 7.47
CA SER A 27 8.80 17.08 7.21
C SER A 27 9.30 18.53 7.17
N PHE A 28 8.43 19.53 7.33
CA PHE A 28 8.85 20.95 7.44
C PHE A 28 8.64 21.52 8.83
N ILE A 29 8.21 20.69 9.78
CA ILE A 29 7.86 21.13 11.12
C ILE A 29 9.00 20.75 12.06
N ASP A 30 9.65 21.75 12.63
CA ASP A 30 10.45 21.59 13.84
C ASP A 30 9.50 21.43 15.04
N GLY A 31 9.01 20.20 15.21
CA GLY A 31 8.22 19.78 16.36
C GLY A 31 9.06 19.59 17.62
N ARG A 32 8.43 19.14 18.71
CA ARG A 32 9.16 18.78 19.94
C ARG A 32 9.94 17.47 19.79
N SER A 33 9.48 16.56 18.92
CA SER A 33 10.22 15.35 18.59
C SER A 33 11.27 15.61 17.51
N SER A 34 12.54 15.41 17.85
CA SER A 34 13.66 15.50 16.91
C SER A 34 13.59 14.47 15.79
N LEU A 35 12.89 13.35 15.99
CA LEU A 35 12.82 12.24 15.03
C LEU A 35 11.60 12.32 14.12
N LEU A 36 10.53 13.02 14.52
CA LEU A 36 9.31 13.11 13.73
C LEU A 36 9.55 13.75 12.36
N TYR A 37 10.40 14.78 12.31
CA TYR A 37 10.83 15.41 11.06
C TYR A 37 11.49 14.40 10.11
N VAL A 38 12.41 13.58 10.64
CA VAL A 38 13.14 12.57 9.86
C VAL A 38 12.18 11.49 9.36
N PHE A 39 11.32 10.96 10.23
CA PHE A 39 10.35 9.94 9.85
C PHE A 39 9.29 10.48 8.89
N GLY A 40 8.90 11.75 9.02
CA GLY A 40 8.03 12.46 8.08
C GLY A 40 8.64 12.50 6.67
N LYS A 41 9.92 12.84 6.55
CA LYS A 41 10.64 12.80 5.26
C LYS A 41 10.65 11.41 4.65
N VAL A 42 11.04 10.41 5.45
CA VAL A 42 11.10 9.01 4.99
C VAL A 42 9.72 8.55 4.52
N ALA A 43 8.68 8.80 5.32
CA ALA A 43 7.31 8.44 4.98
C ALA A 43 6.82 9.16 3.72
N GLY A 44 7.06 10.47 3.59
CA GLY A 44 6.67 11.26 2.42
C GLY A 44 7.36 10.79 1.13
N SER A 45 8.69 10.62 1.16
CA SER A 45 9.45 10.12 0.00
C SER A 45 9.02 8.72 -0.40
N LEU A 46 8.85 7.82 0.57
CA LEU A 46 8.41 6.45 0.29
C LEU A 46 6.96 6.39 -0.19
N SER A 47 6.14 7.35 0.20
CA SER A 47 4.79 7.54 -0.33
C SER A 47 4.78 7.80 -1.82
N ILE A 48 5.66 8.68 -2.31
CA ILE A 48 5.77 8.99 -3.73
C ILE A 48 6.20 7.74 -4.51
N VAL A 49 7.22 7.02 -4.00
CA VAL A 49 7.68 5.76 -4.61
C VAL A 49 6.57 4.71 -4.64
N THR A 50 5.85 4.54 -3.52
CA THR A 50 4.71 3.62 -3.42
C THR A 50 3.62 3.99 -4.41
N TRP A 51 3.30 5.28 -4.53
CA TRP A 51 2.27 5.79 -5.44
C TRP A 51 2.62 5.49 -6.90
N VAL A 52 3.85 5.81 -7.32
CA VAL A 52 4.34 5.49 -8.67
C VAL A 52 4.33 3.98 -8.92
N TRP A 53 4.79 3.18 -7.95
CA TRP A 53 4.88 1.73 -8.08
C TRP A 53 3.50 1.06 -8.23
N ILE A 54 2.54 1.42 -7.38
CA ILE A 54 1.16 0.90 -7.48
C ILE A 54 0.51 1.36 -8.79
N GLY A 55 0.77 2.60 -9.22
CA GLY A 55 0.31 3.11 -10.53
C GLY A 55 0.83 2.28 -11.70
N LEU A 56 2.12 1.90 -11.68
CA LEU A 56 2.70 1.00 -12.67
C LEU A 56 2.03 -0.38 -12.63
N LEU A 57 1.86 -0.98 -11.45
CA LEU A 57 1.18 -2.26 -11.31
C LEU A 57 -0.26 -2.21 -11.84
N LEU A 58 -1.02 -1.15 -11.54
CA LEU A 58 -2.38 -0.96 -12.04
C LEU A 58 -2.44 -0.95 -13.58
N ARG A 59 -1.46 -0.32 -14.25
CA ARG A 59 -1.37 -0.31 -15.72
C ARG A 59 -1.24 -1.72 -16.32
N PHE A 60 -0.63 -2.66 -15.60
CA PHE A 60 -0.46 -4.04 -16.04
C PHE A 60 -1.53 -5.01 -15.53
N ASN A 61 -2.38 -4.59 -14.57
CA ASN A 61 -3.38 -5.44 -13.93
C ASN A 61 -4.45 -6.03 -14.87
N ASN A 62 -4.73 -5.35 -16.00
CA ASN A 62 -5.77 -5.75 -16.96
C ASN A 62 -5.21 -6.31 -18.28
N LYS A 63 -3.89 -6.53 -18.40
CA LYS A 63 -3.26 -7.00 -19.64
C LYS A 63 -3.14 -8.53 -19.69
N SER A 64 -4.25 -9.21 -19.97
CA SER A 64 -4.33 -10.68 -20.01
C SER A 64 -3.46 -11.36 -21.07
N LEU A 65 -3.20 -10.69 -22.19
CA LEU A 65 -2.40 -11.24 -23.31
C LEU A 65 -0.91 -10.89 -23.22
N SER A 66 -0.49 -10.09 -22.23
CA SER A 66 0.89 -9.66 -22.13
C SER A 66 1.72 -10.64 -21.29
N THR A 67 2.88 -11.02 -21.81
CA THR A 67 3.88 -11.91 -21.18
C THR A 67 4.87 -11.17 -20.28
N HIS A 68 4.67 -9.85 -20.09
CA HIS A 68 5.58 -9.01 -19.33
C HIS A 68 5.69 -9.47 -17.87
N ALA A 69 6.89 -9.37 -17.26
CA ALA A 69 7.08 -9.84 -15.88
C ALA A 69 6.13 -9.17 -14.87
N LEU A 70 5.79 -7.89 -15.08
CA LEU A 70 4.84 -7.13 -14.25
C LEU A 70 3.38 -7.59 -14.37
N THR A 71 3.00 -8.42 -15.36
CA THR A 71 1.64 -8.97 -15.42
C THR A 71 1.51 -10.26 -14.61
N ARG A 72 2.63 -10.82 -14.11
CA ARG A 72 2.63 -12.04 -13.31
C ARG A 72 2.11 -11.75 -11.91
N SER A 73 1.27 -12.67 -11.41
CA SER A 73 0.68 -12.57 -10.07
C SER A 73 1.75 -12.53 -8.97
N LEU A 74 2.89 -13.20 -9.19
CA LEU A 74 4.07 -13.11 -8.33
C LEU A 74 4.53 -11.67 -8.12
N ALA A 75 4.69 -10.88 -9.18
CA ALA A 75 5.20 -9.51 -9.09
C ALA A 75 4.26 -8.61 -8.27
N HIS A 76 2.96 -8.77 -8.46
CA HIS A 76 1.96 -8.07 -7.66
C HIS A 76 1.97 -8.53 -6.20
N PHE A 77 1.96 -9.84 -5.96
CA PHE A 77 1.95 -10.42 -4.63
C PHE A 77 3.17 -9.97 -3.81
N THR A 78 4.38 -10.14 -4.35
CA THR A 78 5.61 -9.75 -3.65
C THR A 78 5.66 -8.25 -3.40
N SER A 79 5.20 -7.44 -4.35
CA SER A 79 5.12 -5.98 -4.18
C SER A 79 4.23 -5.59 -3.00
N PHE A 80 3.03 -6.15 -2.92
CA PHE A 80 2.08 -5.81 -1.86
C PHE A 80 2.48 -6.37 -0.49
N VAL A 81 3.15 -7.54 -0.44
CA VAL A 81 3.77 -8.04 0.81
C VAL A 81 4.85 -7.10 1.31
N ILE A 82 5.78 -6.69 0.44
CA ILE A 82 6.87 -5.77 0.80
C ILE A 82 6.29 -4.42 1.26
N LEU A 83 5.33 -3.87 0.51
CA LEU A 83 4.65 -2.63 0.89
C LEU A 83 3.94 -2.75 2.24
N SER A 84 3.24 -3.85 2.51
CA SER A 84 2.58 -4.08 3.79
C SER A 84 3.58 -4.01 4.96
N LEU A 85 4.68 -4.76 4.89
CA LEU A 85 5.69 -4.78 5.95
C LEU A 85 6.36 -3.40 6.16
N ILE A 86 6.69 -2.72 5.07
CA ILE A 86 7.31 -1.40 5.10
C ILE A 86 6.37 -0.37 5.75
N TRP A 87 5.10 -0.34 5.31
CA TRP A 87 4.13 0.63 5.82
C TRP A 87 3.71 0.33 7.25
N LEU A 88 3.69 -0.94 7.66
CA LEU A 88 3.52 -1.32 9.06
C LEU A 88 4.65 -0.76 9.93
N ALA A 89 5.90 -0.94 9.52
CA ALA A 89 7.06 -0.41 10.25
C ALA A 89 7.00 1.12 10.36
N ILE A 90 6.68 1.82 9.27
CA ILE A 90 6.51 3.27 9.28
C ILE A 90 5.35 3.70 10.18
N GLY A 91 4.22 2.99 10.16
CA GLY A 91 3.09 3.26 11.03
C GLY A 91 3.48 3.17 12.51
N ILE A 92 4.22 2.14 12.90
CA ILE A 92 4.75 1.98 14.27
C ILE A 92 5.70 3.14 14.61
N MET A 93 6.63 3.47 13.72
CA MET A 93 7.57 4.57 13.94
C MET A 93 6.84 5.91 14.14
N LEU A 94 5.88 6.24 13.29
CA LEU A 94 5.09 7.48 13.41
C LEU A 94 4.22 7.48 14.69
N ALA A 95 3.58 6.34 15.01
CA ALA A 95 2.77 6.20 16.22
C ALA A 95 3.58 6.46 17.50
N THR A 96 4.82 5.96 17.56
CA THR A 96 5.69 6.17 18.73
C THR A 96 6.03 7.64 18.95
N GLN A 97 6.15 8.42 17.87
CA GLN A 97 6.47 9.85 17.96
C GLN A 97 5.22 10.72 18.18
N ALA A 98 4.06 10.28 17.73
CA ALA A 98 2.80 11.03 17.84
C ALA A 98 2.42 11.35 19.30
N VAL A 99 2.77 10.48 20.25
CA VAL A 99 2.49 10.68 21.69
C VAL A 99 3.10 11.99 22.21
N HIS A 100 4.32 12.32 21.77
CA HIS A 100 5.01 13.52 22.22
C HIS A 100 4.35 14.80 21.72
N GLU A 101 3.91 14.83 20.45
CA GLU A 101 3.21 15.98 19.87
C GLU A 101 1.78 16.13 20.42
N CYS A 102 1.09 15.00 20.64
CA CYS A 102 -0.29 14.98 21.12
C CYS A 102 -0.49 15.42 22.57
N SER A 103 0.57 15.48 23.36
CA SER A 103 0.55 16.07 24.71
C SER A 103 0.08 17.54 24.70
N THR A 104 0.30 18.26 23.60
CA THR A 104 0.00 19.70 23.48
C THR A 104 -1.25 20.02 22.67
N LYS A 105 -1.97 18.99 22.16
CA LYS A 105 -3.21 19.13 21.36
C LYS A 105 -3.10 20.15 20.21
N THR A 106 -1.94 20.22 19.57
CA THR A 106 -1.69 21.13 18.45
C THR A 106 -2.15 20.54 17.12
N LEU A 107 -2.17 21.36 16.07
CA LEU A 107 -2.39 20.91 14.69
C LEU A 107 -1.38 19.81 14.26
N TRP A 108 -0.21 19.78 14.89
CA TRP A 108 0.84 18.78 14.64
C TRP A 108 0.49 17.40 15.18
N CYS A 109 -0.21 17.33 16.31
CA CYS A 109 -0.79 16.07 16.79
C CYS A 109 -1.76 15.50 15.74
N THR A 110 -2.61 16.36 15.19
CA THR A 110 -3.57 15.96 14.15
C THR A 110 -2.83 15.45 12.91
N ALA A 111 -1.83 16.19 12.41
CA ALA A 111 -1.04 15.78 11.25
C ALA A 111 -0.28 14.45 11.49
N ALA A 112 0.36 14.29 12.65
CA ALA A 112 1.06 13.06 13.02
C ALA A 112 0.08 11.87 13.15
N SER A 113 -1.10 12.09 13.72
CA SER A 113 -2.14 11.07 13.86
C SER A 113 -2.71 10.63 12.52
N PHE A 114 -3.00 11.58 11.62
CA PHE A 114 -3.44 11.28 10.26
C PHE A 114 -2.36 10.52 9.47
N SER A 115 -1.11 10.98 9.56
CA SER A 115 0.04 10.32 8.91
C SER A 115 0.21 8.87 9.41
N THR A 116 0.07 8.65 10.73
CA THR A 116 0.10 7.33 11.34
C THR A 116 -1.05 6.45 10.84
N ALA A 117 -2.28 6.97 10.84
CA ALA A 117 -3.46 6.23 10.38
C ALA A 117 -3.36 5.85 8.90
N LEU A 118 -2.90 6.77 8.05
CA LEU A 118 -2.69 6.52 6.63
C LEU A 118 -1.64 5.43 6.40
N ALA A 119 -0.52 5.44 7.13
CA ALA A 119 0.49 4.37 7.05
C ALA A 119 -0.10 2.99 7.39
N PHE A 120 -0.87 2.87 8.48
CA PHE A 120 -1.54 1.62 8.83
C PHE A 120 -2.61 1.19 7.82
N LEU A 121 -3.37 2.14 7.27
CA LEU A 121 -4.35 1.85 6.22
C LEU A 121 -3.66 1.36 4.93
N THR A 122 -2.58 2.01 4.50
CA THR A 122 -1.79 1.57 3.35
C THR A 122 -1.22 0.17 3.56
N SER A 123 -0.72 -0.13 4.77
CA SER A 123 -0.27 -1.47 5.14
C SER A 123 -1.41 -2.50 5.03
N THR A 124 -2.56 -2.22 5.64
CA THR A 124 -3.72 -3.11 5.69
C THR A 124 -4.28 -3.36 4.29
N PHE A 125 -4.45 -2.32 3.47
CA PHE A 125 -4.93 -2.47 2.10
C PHE A 125 -3.93 -3.24 1.23
N SER A 126 -2.63 -3.07 1.46
CA SER A 126 -1.59 -3.85 0.78
C SER A 126 -1.65 -5.32 1.19
N GLU A 127 -1.81 -5.62 2.47
CA GLU A 127 -1.95 -6.98 2.97
C GLU A 127 -3.18 -7.69 2.38
N ILE A 128 -4.34 -7.01 2.39
CA ILE A 128 -5.57 -7.55 1.79
C ILE A 128 -5.36 -7.78 0.28
N ALA A 129 -4.73 -6.85 -0.44
CA ALA A 129 -4.42 -7.04 -1.86
C ALA A 129 -3.54 -8.28 -2.09
N ALA A 130 -2.48 -8.46 -1.30
CA ALA A 130 -1.61 -9.64 -1.36
C ALA A 130 -2.39 -10.93 -1.07
N LEU A 131 -3.24 -10.94 -0.04
CA LEU A 131 -4.08 -12.08 0.32
C LEU A 131 -5.03 -12.46 -0.82
N LEU A 132 -5.70 -11.48 -1.44
CA LEU A 132 -6.61 -11.71 -2.56
C LEU A 132 -5.88 -12.28 -3.78
N ILE A 133 -4.68 -11.78 -4.08
CA ILE A 133 -3.84 -12.32 -5.18
C ILE A 133 -3.43 -13.76 -4.86
N TRP A 134 -3.01 -14.04 -3.63
CA TRP A 134 -2.62 -15.38 -3.21
C TRP A 134 -3.78 -16.38 -3.29
N LEU A 135 -4.94 -16.02 -2.75
CA LEU A 135 -6.15 -16.84 -2.82
C LEU A 135 -6.59 -17.08 -4.26
N GLY A 136 -6.53 -16.05 -5.11
CA GLY A 136 -6.84 -16.17 -6.53
C GLY A 136 -5.84 -17.05 -7.28
N SER A 137 -4.54 -16.90 -7.00
CA SER A 137 -3.46 -17.66 -7.65
C SER A 137 -3.48 -19.13 -7.25
N LYS A 138 -3.76 -19.45 -5.98
CA LYS A 138 -3.85 -20.83 -5.47
C LYS A 138 -4.92 -21.67 -6.17
N ARG A 139 -5.97 -21.04 -6.68
CA ARG A 139 -7.02 -21.71 -7.46
C ARG A 139 -6.59 -22.04 -8.89
N THR A 140 -5.44 -21.53 -9.33
CA THR A 140 -4.90 -21.81 -10.66
C THR A 140 -3.81 -22.88 -10.57
N GLY A 141 -3.79 -23.84 -11.50
CA GLY A 141 -2.74 -24.87 -11.55
C GLY A 141 -1.32 -24.31 -11.76
N ALA A 142 -1.19 -23.05 -12.19
CA ALA A 142 0.07 -22.35 -12.39
C ALA A 142 0.54 -21.55 -11.14
N GLY A 143 -0.28 -21.46 -10.10
CA GLY A 143 0.03 -20.70 -8.89
C GLY A 143 0.34 -19.23 -9.18
N LEU A 144 1.39 -18.68 -8.55
CA LEU A 144 1.79 -17.27 -8.71
C LEU A 144 2.40 -16.94 -10.09
N SER A 145 2.70 -17.94 -10.92
CA SER A 145 3.21 -17.70 -12.27
C SER A 145 2.11 -17.25 -13.26
N VAL A 146 0.83 -17.41 -12.89
CA VAL A 146 -0.31 -17.01 -13.71
C VAL A 146 -0.34 -15.50 -13.95
N ASN A 147 -0.83 -15.08 -15.12
CA ASN A 147 -1.12 -13.68 -15.38
C ASN A 147 -2.22 -13.20 -14.43
N VAL A 148 -1.99 -12.06 -13.78
CA VAL A 148 -2.87 -11.51 -12.76
C VAL A 148 -4.28 -11.26 -13.32
N ALA A 149 -4.41 -10.84 -14.58
CA ALA A 149 -5.70 -10.59 -15.22
C ALA A 149 -6.51 -11.89 -15.38
N GLN A 150 -5.84 -13.02 -15.59
CA GLN A 150 -6.47 -14.34 -15.80
C GLN A 150 -7.05 -14.94 -14.51
N ILE A 151 -6.59 -14.51 -13.34
CA ILE A 151 -7.17 -14.92 -12.04
C ILE A 151 -8.67 -14.61 -11.98
N ASN A 152 -9.11 -13.50 -12.60
CA ASN A 152 -10.53 -13.12 -12.59
C ASN A 152 -11.36 -13.87 -13.63
N CYS A 153 -10.76 -14.26 -14.77
CA CYS A 153 -11.48 -14.92 -15.86
C CYS A 153 -11.78 -16.39 -15.55
N ARG A 154 -10.82 -17.17 -15.02
CA ARG A 154 -11.05 -18.60 -14.72
C ARG A 154 -12.05 -18.85 -13.59
N MET A 155 -12.33 -17.86 -12.75
CA MET A 155 -13.40 -17.98 -11.76
C MET A 155 -14.80 -17.95 -12.39
N LEU A 156 -14.97 -17.34 -13.57
CA LEU A 156 -16.26 -17.35 -14.27
C LEU A 156 -16.56 -18.72 -14.87
N ASP A 157 -15.55 -19.47 -15.31
CA ASP A 157 -15.70 -20.80 -15.90
C ASP A 157 -16.00 -21.90 -14.87
N TYR A 158 -15.75 -21.67 -13.57
CA TYR A 158 -15.99 -22.65 -12.51
C TYR A 158 -17.36 -22.47 -11.83
N ASP A 159 -17.98 -21.30 -12.01
CA ASP A 159 -19.30 -20.95 -11.47
C ASP A 159 -20.41 -21.08 -12.55
N ALA A 160 -20.11 -21.66 -13.71
CA ALA A 160 -21.03 -21.95 -14.83
C ALA A 160 -21.15 -23.47 -15.06
#